data_AF-A0A376JN50-F1
#
_entry.id   AF-A0A376JN50-F1
#
_cell.length_a   1.000
_cell.length_b   1.000
_cell.length_c   1.000
_cell.angle_alpha   90.00
_cell.angle_beta   90.00
_cell.angle_gamma   90.00
#
_symmetry.space_group_name_H-M   'P 1'
#
loop_
_entity.id
_entity.type
_entity.pdbx_description
1 polymer ?
#
loop_
_entity_poly.entity_id
_entity_poly.type
_entity_poly.pdbx_seq_one_letter_code
_entity_poly.pdbx_strand_id
1 'polypeptide(L)'
;MGILQGEALMNDASGLVSLKFAVAVAMGTMIFTVGGATVEFMKVAIGGILAGFVVSWLYGRSLRFLSRWGGDEPATQIVLLFLLPFASYLIAEHIGVSGILAAVAAGMTITRSGVMRRAPLAMRLRAKQYLGDAGICL
;
A
#
# COMPACT_ATOMS: atom_id res chain seq x y z
N MET A 1 -4.85 8.62 -16.35
CA MET A 1 -5.68 8.88 -15.15
C MET A 1 -5.06 8.33 -13.85
N GLY A 2 -3.73 8.31 -13.68
CA GLY A 2 -3.11 7.77 -12.45
C GLY A 2 -2.62 8.82 -11.44
N ILE A 3 -2.42 10.07 -11.88
CA ILE A 3 -1.88 11.15 -11.04
C ILE A 3 -2.96 11.71 -10.11
N LEU A 4 -4.15 12.04 -10.64
CA LEU A 4 -5.27 12.57 -9.86
C LEU A 4 -5.76 11.60 -8.76
N GLN A 5 -5.81 10.29 -9.05
CA GLN A 5 -6.14 9.27 -8.05
C GLN A 5 -5.07 9.14 -6.97
N GLY A 6 -3.79 9.30 -7.35
CA GLY A 6 -2.69 9.29 -6.40
C GLY A 6 -2.74 10.47 -5.44
N GLU A 7 -3.02 11.67 -5.96
CA GLU A 7 -3.23 12.88 -5.16
C GLU A 7 -4.39 12.71 -4.16
N ALA A 8 -5.55 12.28 -4.64
CA ALA A 8 -6.74 12.09 -3.80
C ALA A 8 -6.47 11.07 -2.67
N LEU A 9 -5.80 9.95 -2.98
CA LEU A 9 -5.46 8.93 -1.98
C LEU A 9 -4.47 9.45 -0.93
N MET A 10 -3.49 10.27 -1.33
CA MET A 10 -2.57 10.92 -0.39
C MET A 10 -3.29 11.94 0.49
N ASN A 11 -4.25 12.68 -0.09
CA ASN A 11 -5.09 13.61 0.65
C ASN A 11 -5.89 12.89 1.75
N ASP A 12 -6.59 11.80 1.41
CA ASP A 12 -7.36 11.00 2.39
C ASP A 12 -6.46 10.48 3.52
N ALA A 13 -5.29 9.95 3.18
CA ALA A 13 -4.32 9.47 4.16
C ALA A 13 -3.85 10.60 5.10
N SER A 14 -3.52 11.77 4.55
CA SER A 14 -3.09 12.93 5.32
C SER A 14 -4.20 13.50 6.21
N GLY A 15 -5.45 13.45 5.76
CA GLY A 15 -6.62 13.84 6.54
C GLY A 15 -6.82 12.95 7.75
N LEU A 16 -6.70 11.63 7.57
CA LEU A 16 -6.85 10.67 8.68
C LEU A 16 -5.68 10.74 9.68
N VAL A 17 -4.47 11.05 9.21
CA VAL A 17 -3.34 11.36 10.10
C VAL A 17 -3.61 12.62 10.91
N SER A 18 -4.05 13.71 10.27
CA SER A 18 -4.43 14.95 10.96
C SER A 18 -5.53 14.73 11.99
N LEU A 19 -6.52 13.88 11.67
CA LEU A 19 -7.57 13.47 12.62
C LEU A 19 -6.98 12.73 13.82
N LYS A 20 -6.03 11.80 13.63
CA LYS A 20 -5.36 11.11 14.76
C LYS A 20 -4.65 12.10 15.69
N PHE A 21 -3.98 13.12 15.13
CA PHE A 21 -3.36 14.19 15.93
C PHE A 21 -4.41 15.01 16.69
N ALA A 22 -5.51 15.39 16.04
CA ALA A 22 -6.61 16.12 16.68
C ALA A 22 -7.21 15.34 17.85
N VAL A 23 -7.43 14.03 17.69
CA VAL A 23 -7.91 13.14 18.76
C VAL A 23 -6.89 13.05 19.89
N ALA A 24 -5.59 12.91 19.59
CA ALA A 24 -4.54 12.86 20.62
C ALA A 24 -4.49 14.15 21.46
N VAL A 25 -4.65 15.31 20.81
CA VAL A 25 -4.76 16.59 21.51
C VAL A 25 -6.03 16.65 22.36
N ALA A 26 -7.18 16.23 21.83
CA ALA A 26 -8.46 16.24 22.55
C ALA A 26 -8.45 15.31 23.77
N MET A 27 -7.74 14.18 23.70
CA MET A 27 -7.56 13.23 24.80
C MET A 27 -6.50 13.67 25.82
N GLY A 28 -5.80 14.79 25.59
CA GLY A 28 -4.74 15.26 26.47
C GLY A 28 -3.45 14.42 26.43
N THR A 29 -3.31 13.50 25.47
CA THR A 29 -2.08 12.70 25.30
C THR A 29 -0.99 13.48 24.56
N MET A 30 -1.34 14.61 23.94
CA MET A 30 -0.42 15.48 23.21
C MET A 30 -0.66 16.95 23.55
N ILE A 31 0.42 17.68 23.83
CA ILE A 31 0.37 19.13 24.04
C ILE A 31 0.35 19.83 22.69
N PHE A 32 -0.72 20.56 22.39
CA PHE A 32 -0.82 21.30 21.14
C PHE A 32 0.09 22.52 21.14
N THR A 33 1.15 22.46 20.34
CA THR A 33 1.96 23.62 19.94
C THR A 33 2.03 23.64 18.42
N VAL A 34 1.81 24.79 17.77
CA VAL A 34 1.76 24.85 16.31
C VAL A 34 3.07 24.38 15.69
N GLY A 35 4.22 24.89 16.18
CA GLY A 35 5.53 24.50 15.68
C GLY A 35 5.88 23.03 15.96
N GLY A 36 5.60 22.54 17.17
CA GLY A 36 5.87 21.15 17.54
C GLY A 36 5.01 20.16 16.76
N ALA A 37 3.72 20.44 16.61
CA ALA A 37 2.78 19.60 15.87
C ALA A 37 3.16 19.52 14.39
N THR A 38 3.59 20.63 13.76
CA THR A 38 4.03 20.60 12.36
C THR A 38 5.29 19.75 12.16
N VAL A 39 6.28 19.87 13.05
CA VAL A 39 7.51 19.09 12.97
C VAL A 39 7.23 17.60 13.19
N GLU A 40 6.44 17.26 14.20
CA GLU A 40 6.05 15.87 14.46
C GLU A 40 5.23 15.28 13.32
N PHE A 41 4.26 16.04 12.78
CA PHE A 41 3.52 15.63 11.59
C PHE A 41 4.45 15.32 10.42
N MET A 42 5.43 16.18 10.14
CA MET A 42 6.36 15.99 9.02
C MET A 42 7.26 14.76 9.23
N LYS A 43 7.77 14.54 10.45
CA LYS A 43 8.55 13.34 10.80
C LYS A 43 7.73 12.07 10.61
N VAL A 44 6.52 12.05 11.18
CA VAL A 44 5.59 10.90 11.13
C VAL A 44 5.15 10.61 9.69
N ALA A 45 4.94 11.65 8.88
CA ALA A 45 4.55 11.53 7.48
C ALA A 45 5.69 10.99 6.60
N ILE A 46 6.87 11.62 6.65
CA ILE A 46 8.05 11.18 5.88
C ILE A 46 8.47 9.78 6.32
N GLY A 47 8.50 9.52 7.63
CA GLY A 47 8.81 8.21 8.19
C GLY A 47 7.83 7.12 7.72
N GLY A 48 6.54 7.43 7.69
CA GLY A 48 5.51 6.51 7.15
C GLY A 48 5.74 6.19 5.68
N ILE A 49 5.98 7.20 4.84
CA ILE A 49 6.26 7.01 3.40
C ILE A 49 7.51 6.13 3.19
N LEU A 50 8.59 6.42 3.92
CA LEU A 50 9.84 5.64 3.84
C LEU A 50 9.63 4.20 4.31
N ALA A 51 8.93 3.98 5.42
CA ALA A 51 8.60 2.64 5.91
C ALA A 51 7.81 1.83 4.88
N GLY A 52 6.78 2.44 4.28
CA GLY A 52 5.98 1.80 3.24
C GLY A 52 6.78 1.42 1.99
N PHE A 53 7.71 2.29 1.59
CA PHE A 53 8.64 1.99 0.49
C PHE A 53 9.56 0.80 0.82
N VAL A 54 10.18 0.81 1.99
CA VAL A 54 11.08 -0.27 2.44
C VAL A 54 10.35 -1.60 2.53
N VAL A 55 9.15 -1.63 3.12
CA VAL A 55 8.33 -2.85 3.23
C VAL A 55 7.93 -3.37 1.85
N SER A 56 7.52 -2.49 0.93
CA SER A 56 7.19 -2.87 -0.45
C SER A 56 8.41 -3.40 -1.22
N TRP A 57 9.58 -2.82 -0.99
CA TRP A 57 10.83 -3.29 -1.58
C TRP A 57 11.23 -4.68 -1.07
N LEU A 58 11.16 -4.91 0.24
CA LEU A 58 11.38 -6.22 0.86
C LEU A 58 10.37 -7.25 0.35
N TYR A 59 9.11 -6.88 0.23
CA TYR A 59 8.07 -7.71 -0.36
C TYR A 59 8.44 -8.17 -1.77
N GLY A 60 8.84 -7.25 -2.65
CA GLY A 60 9.26 -7.59 -4.01
C GLY A 60 10.47 -8.52 -4.04
N ARG A 61 11.40 -8.39 -3.08
CA ARG A 61 12.55 -9.28 -2.91
C ARG A 61 12.12 -10.68 -2.47
N SER A 62 11.20 -10.77 -1.51
CA SER A 62 10.64 -12.04 -1.02
C SER A 62 9.92 -12.79 -2.12
N LEU A 63 9.12 -12.10 -2.94
CA LEU A 63 8.40 -12.73 -4.06
C LEU A 63 9.34 -13.34 -5.11
N ARG A 64 10.45 -12.65 -5.43
CA ARG A 64 11.49 -13.18 -6.32
C ARG A 64 12.22 -14.39 -5.74
N PHE A 65 12.40 -14.41 -4.43
CA PHE A 65 13.00 -15.56 -3.73
C PHE A 65 12.06 -16.76 -3.74
N LEU A 66 10.78 -16.55 -3.43
CA LEU A 66 9.77 -17.61 -3.40
C LEU A 66 9.55 -18.25 -4.78
N SER A 67 9.47 -17.43 -5.82
CA SER A 67 9.33 -17.88 -7.22
C SER A 67 10.51 -18.78 -7.68
N ARG A 68 11.70 -18.61 -7.08
CA ARG A 68 12.87 -19.47 -7.35
C ARG A 68 12.83 -20.82 -6.64
N TRP A 69 12.09 -20.94 -5.54
CA TRP A 69 12.14 -22.11 -4.64
C TRP A 69 10.86 -22.96 -4.68
N GLY A 70 9.69 -22.36 -4.90
CA GLY A 70 8.40 -22.99 -4.57
C GLY A 70 7.33 -23.02 -5.66
N GLY A 71 7.61 -22.57 -6.88
CA GLY A 71 6.57 -22.44 -7.92
C GLY A 71 5.74 -21.17 -7.78
N ASP A 72 5.21 -20.67 -8.90
CA ASP A 72 4.41 -19.44 -8.99
C ASP A 72 2.92 -19.75 -8.68
N GLU A 73 2.60 -20.25 -7.49
CA GLU A 73 1.19 -20.43 -7.08
C GLU A 73 0.48 -19.07 -6.97
N PRO A 74 -0.58 -18.83 -7.76
CA PRO A 74 -1.26 -17.53 -7.78
C PRO A 74 -1.95 -17.21 -6.45
N ALA A 75 -2.40 -18.23 -5.70
CA ALA A 75 -3.04 -18.04 -4.40
C ALA A 75 -2.09 -17.38 -3.37
N THR A 76 -0.84 -17.82 -3.31
CA THR A 76 0.17 -17.28 -2.41
C THR A 76 0.45 -15.81 -2.71
N GLN A 77 0.53 -15.45 -4.00
CA GLN A 77 0.77 -14.06 -4.41
C GLN A 77 -0.39 -13.13 -4.01
N ILE A 78 -1.64 -13.60 -4.09
CA ILE A 78 -2.82 -12.83 -3.69
C ILE A 78 -2.81 -12.59 -2.17
N VAL A 79 -2.57 -13.64 -1.38
CA VAL A 79 -2.52 -13.53 0.09
C VAL A 79 -1.42 -12.57 0.53
N LEU A 80 -0.23 -12.71 -0.06
CA LEU A 80 0.90 -11.84 0.22
C LEU A 80 0.59 -10.37 -0.14
N LEU A 81 -0.06 -10.12 -1.28
CA LEU A 81 -0.44 -8.77 -1.69
C LEU A 81 -1.46 -8.14 -0.74
N PHE A 82 -2.40 -8.96 -0.23
CA PHE A 82 -3.36 -8.52 0.77
C PHE A 82 -2.67 -8.22 2.11
N LEU A 83 -1.65 -8.99 2.48
CA LEU A 83 -0.91 -8.82 3.73
C LEU A 83 0.00 -7.59 3.72
N LEU A 84 0.52 -7.19 2.56
CA LEU A 84 1.45 -6.06 2.40
C LEU A 84 1.01 -4.76 3.09
N PRO A 85 -0.19 -4.20 2.84
CA PRO A 85 -0.62 -2.96 3.49
C PRO A 85 -0.76 -3.10 5.01
N PHE A 86 -1.22 -4.24 5.52
CA PHE A 86 -1.32 -4.49 6.97
C PHE A 86 0.05 -4.62 7.63
N ALA A 87 0.96 -5.37 7.00
CA ALA A 87 2.34 -5.48 7.49
C ALA A 87 3.04 -4.12 7.51
N SER A 88 2.87 -3.33 6.44
CA SER A 88 3.40 -1.97 6.36
C SER A 88 2.86 -1.07 7.47
N TYR A 89 1.53 -1.11 7.69
CA TYR A 89 0.87 -0.35 8.76
C TYR A 89 1.43 -0.71 10.14
N LEU A 90 1.46 -2.00 10.47
CA LEU A 90 1.88 -2.47 11.79
C LEU A 90 3.34 -2.13 12.06
N ILE A 91 4.24 -2.37 11.09
CA ILE A 91 5.67 -2.06 11.23
C ILE A 91 5.86 -0.56 11.46
N ALA A 92 5.16 0.29 10.70
CA ALA A 92 5.24 1.73 10.84
C ALA A 92 4.71 2.23 12.18
N GLU A 93 3.59 1.69 12.70
CA GLU A 93 3.12 2.06 14.04
C GLU A 93 4.09 1.63 15.15
N HIS A 94 4.74 0.47 15.01
CA HIS A 94 5.73 0.00 16.01
C HIS A 94 6.97 0.91 16.10
N ILE A 95 7.37 1.54 14.99
CA ILE A 95 8.50 2.48 14.97
C ILE A 95 8.07 3.94 15.22
N GLY A 96 6.78 4.17 15.53
CA GLY A 96 6.26 5.49 15.88
C GLY A 96 6.03 6.44 14.70
N VAL A 97 5.87 5.93 13.47
CA VAL A 97 5.57 6.74 12.27
C VAL A 97 4.15 6.45 11.77
N SER A 98 3.71 7.13 10.71
CA SER A 98 2.33 6.98 10.22
C SER A 98 2.12 5.64 9.54
N GLY A 99 1.43 4.72 10.23
CA GLY A 99 0.98 3.44 9.66
C GLY A 99 0.08 3.61 8.44
N ILE A 100 -0.78 4.63 8.45
CA ILE A 100 -1.72 4.91 7.34
C ILE A 100 -0.93 5.31 6.09
N LEU A 101 -0.01 6.26 6.22
CA LEU A 101 0.82 6.69 5.09
C LEU A 101 1.77 5.57 4.64
N ALA A 102 2.25 4.72 5.55
CA ALA A 102 3.05 3.55 5.19
C ALA A 102 2.25 2.52 4.38
N ALA A 103 1.00 2.22 4.77
CA ALA A 103 0.15 1.31 4.01
C ALA A 103 -0.15 1.85 2.61
N VAL A 104 -0.48 3.14 2.50
CA VAL A 104 -0.76 3.77 1.21
C VAL A 104 0.49 3.87 0.34
N ALA A 105 1.64 4.26 0.90
CA ALA A 105 2.92 4.28 0.19
C ALA A 105 3.31 2.88 -0.31
N ALA A 106 3.10 1.83 0.50
CA ALA A 106 3.35 0.46 0.08
C ALA A 106 2.44 0.03 -1.08
N GLY A 107 1.14 0.36 -1.03
CA GLY A 107 0.15 0.10 -2.09
C GLY A 107 0.48 0.84 -3.39
N MET A 108 0.88 2.10 -3.31
CA MET A 108 1.33 2.87 -4.47
C MET A 108 2.61 2.28 -5.08
N THR A 109 3.58 1.93 -4.23
CA THR A 109 4.89 1.40 -4.66
C THR A 109 4.72 0.04 -5.35
N ILE A 110 3.91 -0.86 -4.79
CA ILE A 110 3.69 -2.19 -5.38
C ILE A 110 2.95 -2.09 -6.72
N THR A 111 1.97 -1.19 -6.83
CA THR A 111 1.23 -0.98 -8.09
C THR A 111 2.15 -0.48 -9.20
N ARG A 112 3.12 0.40 -8.88
CA ARG A 112 4.13 0.89 -9.84
C ARG A 112 5.22 -0.14 -10.15
N SER A 113 5.52 -1.05 -9.24
CA SER A 113 6.58 -2.06 -9.40
C SER A 113 6.31 -3.13 -10.47
N GLY A 114 5.11 -3.14 -11.07
CA GLY A 114 4.75 -4.10 -12.11
C GLY A 114 4.50 -5.53 -11.62
N VAL A 115 4.56 -5.77 -10.30
CA VAL A 115 4.28 -7.08 -9.67
C VAL A 115 2.86 -7.57 -10.01
N MET A 116 1.88 -6.66 -10.05
CA MET A 116 0.49 -6.97 -10.46
C MET A 116 0.32 -7.23 -11.97
N ARG A 117 1.33 -6.95 -12.80
CA ARG A 117 1.23 -7.09 -14.27
C ARG A 117 1.38 -8.55 -14.73
N ARG A 118 1.59 -9.49 -13.80
CA ARG A 118 1.56 -10.95 -14.02
C ARG A 118 0.16 -11.55 -13.87
N ALA A 119 -0.91 -10.83 -14.21
CA ALA A 119 -2.15 -11.53 -14.56
C ALA A 119 -1.83 -12.47 -15.75
N PRO A 120 -2.01 -13.80 -15.63
CA PRO A 120 -1.57 -14.71 -16.67
C PRO A 120 -2.27 -14.34 -17.98
N LEU A 121 -1.52 -14.18 -19.07
CA LEU A 121 -2.10 -14.07 -20.43
C LEU A 121 -3.10 -15.21 -20.71
N ALA A 122 -2.90 -16.38 -20.07
CA ALA A 122 -3.82 -17.51 -20.07
C ALA A 122 -5.23 -17.15 -19.55
N MET A 123 -5.38 -16.24 -18.59
CA MET A 123 -6.67 -15.83 -18.06
C MET A 123 -7.40 -14.89 -19.03
N ARG A 124 -6.66 -14.02 -19.73
CA ARG A 124 -7.20 -13.15 -20.80
C ARG A 124 -7.61 -13.95 -22.04
N LEU A 125 -6.83 -14.99 -22.38
CA LEU A 125 -7.15 -15.90 -23.49
C LEU A 125 -8.34 -16.80 -23.16
N ARG A 126 -8.42 -17.35 -21.93
CA ARG A 126 -9.57 -18.16 -21.50
C ARG A 126 -10.87 -17.35 -21.46
N ALA A 127 -10.84 -16.12 -20.96
CA ALA A 127 -12.02 -15.24 -20.99
C ALA A 127 -12.50 -14.97 -22.43
N LYS A 128 -11.58 -14.76 -23.37
CA LYS A 128 -11.91 -14.55 -24.79
C LYS A 128 -12.48 -15.81 -25.46
N GLN A 129 -12.01 -17.00 -25.09
CA GLN A 129 -12.56 -18.27 -25.57
C GLN A 129 -14.00 -18.48 -25.08
N TYR A 130 -14.23 -18.35 -23.76
CA TYR A 130 -15.57 -18.55 -23.17
C TYR A 130 -16.60 -17.51 -23.64
N LEU A 131 -16.19 -16.26 -23.87
CA LEU A 131 -17.09 -15.21 -24.37
C LEU A 131 -17.33 -15.31 -25.89
N GLY A 132 -16.35 -15.83 -26.65
CA GLY A 132 -16.51 -16.12 -28.07
C GLY A 132 -17.53 -17.24 -28.33
N ASP A 133 -17.50 -18.30 -27.52
CA ASP A 133 -18.46 -19.41 -27.59
C ASP A 133 -19.87 -18.99 -27.13
N ALA A 134 -19.99 -17.96 -26.30
CA ALA A 134 -21.26 -17.42 -25.81
C ALA A 134 -21.92 -16.38 -26.73
N GLY A 135 -21.31 -16.05 -27.88
CA GLY A 135 -21.88 -15.12 -28.86
C GLY A 135 -21.99 -13.66 -28.40
N ILE A 136 -21.25 -13.27 -27.35
CA ILE A 136 -21.25 -11.90 -26.84
C ILE A 136 -20.13 -11.13 -27.55
N CYS A 137 -20.47 -10.45 -28.64
CA CYS A 137 -19.57 -9.50 -29.30
C CYS A 137 -19.37 -8.27 -28.39
N LEU A 138 -18.11 -7.99 -28.05
CA LEU A 138 -17.64 -6.65 -27.65
C LEU A 138 -17.15 -5.89 -28.88
#